data_AF-A0AAV3YNB7-F1
#
_entry.id   AF-A0AAV3YNB7-F1
#
_cell.length_a   1.000
_cell.length_b   1.000
_cell.length_c   1.000
_cell.angle_alpha   90.00
_cell.angle_beta   90.00
_cell.angle_gamma   90.00
#
_symmetry.space_group_name_H-M   'P 1'
#
loop_
_entity.id
_entity.type
_entity.pdbx_description
1 polymer ?
#
loop_
_entity_poly.entity_id
_entity_poly.type
_entity_poly.pdbx_seq_one_letter_code
_entity_poly.pdbx_strand_id
1 'polypeptide(L)'
;DEEDAYVLSKIADVLHSFFGTHKESFLPVFEQIMPYFVKLLLPDRPWSDRQWALCVWDDVIEHTGPVSFKYKEFFLEQMVASITDKTAEVRQAAGYGIGMIGQHGGELYADVCAGMHKLWLWPAQIFFL
;
A
#
# COMPACT_ATOMS: atom_id res chain seq x y z
N ASP A 1 12.26 -12.20 12.70
CA ASP A 1 11.35 -12.50 13.84
C ASP A 1 10.76 -11.17 14.32
N GLU A 2 10.23 -11.04 15.55
CA GLU A 2 9.59 -9.79 16.02
C GLU A 2 10.53 -8.57 15.95
N GLU A 3 11.84 -8.77 16.13
CA GLU A 3 12.84 -7.72 16.03
C GLU A 3 12.93 -7.18 14.60
N ASP A 4 13.01 -8.07 13.60
CA ASP A 4 13.01 -7.66 12.18
C ASP A 4 11.75 -6.88 11.80
N ALA A 5 10.58 -7.32 12.30
CA ALA A 5 9.31 -6.65 12.04
C ALA A 5 9.26 -5.25 12.66
N TYR A 6 9.84 -5.08 13.86
CA TYR A 6 9.99 -3.79 14.51
C TYR A 6 10.95 -2.87 13.75
N VAL A 7 12.09 -3.39 13.29
CA VAL A 7 13.03 -2.61 12.47
C VAL A 7 12.35 -2.16 11.17
N LEU A 8 11.60 -3.04 10.51
CA LEU A 8 10.86 -2.72 9.30
C LEU A 8 9.81 -1.62 9.54
N SER A 9 9.10 -1.64 10.68
CA SER A 9 8.18 -0.55 11.01
C SER A 9 8.88 0.79 11.15
N LYS A 10 10.11 0.81 11.69
CA LYS A 10 10.91 2.05 11.80
C LYS A 10 11.44 2.54 10.47
N ILE A 11 11.74 1.62 9.54
CA ILE A 11 12.03 1.99 8.16
C ILE A 11 10.79 2.64 7.54
N ALA A 12 9.60 2.07 7.71
CA ALA A 12 8.35 2.64 7.23
C ALA A 12 8.08 4.04 7.83
N ASP A 13 8.24 4.23 9.14
CA ASP A 13 8.09 5.54 9.82
C ASP A 13 8.98 6.63 9.19
N VAL A 14 10.23 6.27 8.84
CA VAL A 14 11.18 7.18 8.19
C VAL A 14 10.76 7.49 6.76
N LEU A 15 10.33 6.49 5.99
CA LEU A 15 9.86 6.69 4.61
C LEU A 15 8.59 7.55 4.56
N HIS A 16 7.64 7.32 5.46
CA HIS A 16 6.45 8.15 5.63
C HIS A 16 6.84 9.63 5.80
N SER A 17 7.81 9.90 6.69
CA SER A 17 8.30 11.26 6.92
C SER A 17 8.94 11.88 5.66
N PHE A 18 9.68 11.10 4.86
CA PHE A 18 10.25 11.58 3.61
C PHE A 18 9.19 11.87 2.56
N PHE A 19 8.22 10.97 2.36
CA PHE A 19 7.13 11.20 1.42
C PHE A 19 6.24 12.38 1.84
N GLY A 20 5.88 12.49 3.11
CA GLY A 20 5.06 13.59 3.62
C GLY A 20 5.71 14.98 3.46
N THR A 21 7.05 15.04 3.47
CA THR A 21 7.81 16.31 3.37
C THR A 21 8.27 16.63 1.95
N HIS A 22 8.73 15.63 1.19
CA HIS A 22 9.37 15.82 -0.11
C HIS A 22 8.49 15.37 -1.29
N LYS A 23 7.42 14.61 -1.03
CA LYS A 23 6.43 14.16 -2.03
C LYS A 23 7.10 13.49 -3.23
N GLU A 24 6.69 13.86 -4.44
CA GLU A 24 7.24 13.36 -5.71
C GLU A 24 8.76 13.51 -5.83
N SER A 25 9.36 14.53 -5.20
CA SER A 25 10.82 14.75 -5.30
C SER A 25 11.65 13.67 -4.60
N PHE A 26 11.03 12.87 -3.71
CA PHE A 26 11.68 11.72 -3.07
C PHE A 26 11.69 10.46 -3.95
N LEU A 27 10.83 10.38 -4.97
CA LEU A 27 10.68 9.19 -5.81
C LEU A 27 12.01 8.67 -6.40
N PRO A 28 12.93 9.48 -6.94
CA PRO A 28 14.20 8.98 -7.47
C PRO A 28 15.09 8.30 -6.42
N VAL A 29 14.94 8.66 -5.15
CA VAL A 29 15.64 8.00 -4.04
C VAL A 29 14.90 6.70 -3.68
N PHE A 30 13.58 6.76 -3.56
CA PHE A 30 12.75 5.59 -3.27
C PHE A 30 12.93 4.48 -4.33
N GLU A 31 13.03 4.81 -5.62
CA GLU A 31 13.24 3.86 -6.71
C GLU A 31 14.46 2.94 -6.50
N GLN A 32 15.48 3.39 -5.78
CA GLN A 32 16.69 2.59 -5.48
C GLN A 32 16.42 1.47 -4.47
N ILE A 33 15.44 1.65 -3.59
CA ILE A 33 15.06 0.70 -2.54
C ILE A 33 13.70 0.04 -2.81
N MET A 34 12.94 0.56 -3.77
CA MET A 34 11.63 0.07 -4.18
C MET A 34 11.61 -1.46 -4.43
N PRO A 35 12.62 -2.09 -5.08
CA PRO A 35 12.59 -3.55 -5.30
C PRO A 35 12.45 -4.39 -4.02
N TYR A 36 12.92 -3.88 -2.87
CA TYR A 36 12.73 -4.57 -1.59
C TYR A 36 11.27 -4.56 -1.16
N PHE A 37 10.57 -3.43 -1.33
CA PHE A 37 9.14 -3.32 -1.01
C PHE A 37 8.26 -4.12 -1.96
N VAL A 38 8.64 -4.25 -3.24
CA VAL A 38 7.98 -5.19 -4.17
C VAL A 38 8.10 -6.61 -3.64
N LYS A 39 9.29 -7.01 -3.19
CA LYS A 39 9.54 -8.37 -2.67
C LYS A 39 8.81 -8.63 -1.35
N LEU A 40 8.74 -7.65 -0.45
CA LEU A 40 8.04 -7.76 0.83
C LEU A 40 6.53 -7.94 0.67
N LEU A 41 5.97 -7.47 -0.45
CA LEU A 41 4.54 -7.58 -0.76
C LEU A 41 4.13 -8.93 -1.36
N LEU A 42 5.09 -9.82 -1.68
CA LEU A 42 4.76 -11.11 -2.31
C LEU A 42 3.87 -11.98 -1.39
N PRO A 43 2.92 -12.77 -1.94
CA PRO A 43 1.95 -13.52 -1.14
C PRO A 43 2.54 -14.52 -0.15
N ASP A 44 3.73 -15.04 -0.45
CA ASP A 44 4.48 -16.02 0.35
C ASP A 44 5.29 -15.40 1.50
N ARG A 45 5.30 -14.07 1.62
CA ARG A 45 5.95 -13.37 2.73
C ARG A 45 5.14 -13.45 4.03
N PRO A 46 5.80 -13.32 5.20
CA PRO A 46 5.13 -13.12 6.47
C PRO A 46 4.10 -11.99 6.41
N TRP A 47 3.03 -12.10 7.20
CA TRP A 47 1.97 -11.09 7.21
C TRP A 47 2.48 -9.70 7.57
N SER A 48 3.45 -9.61 8.49
CA SER A 48 4.07 -8.36 8.93
C SER A 48 4.83 -7.66 7.80
N ASP A 49 5.54 -8.42 6.97
CA ASP A 49 6.27 -7.89 5.81
C ASP A 49 5.28 -7.27 4.82
N ARG A 50 4.20 -7.99 4.51
CA ARG A 50 3.17 -7.54 3.57
C ARG A 50 2.45 -6.31 4.09
N GLN A 51 2.11 -6.27 5.38
CA GLN A 51 1.50 -5.11 6.02
C GLN A 51 2.38 -3.87 5.85
N TRP A 52 3.66 -3.93 6.25
CA TRP A 52 4.54 -2.77 6.17
C TRP A 52 4.87 -2.37 4.72
N ALA A 53 4.93 -3.35 3.81
CA ALA A 53 5.05 -3.04 2.39
C ALA A 53 3.81 -2.28 1.87
N LEU A 54 2.60 -2.71 2.24
CA LEU A 54 1.36 -1.99 1.92
C LEU A 54 1.40 -0.56 2.47
N CYS A 55 1.75 -0.36 3.74
CA CYS A 55 1.81 0.98 4.33
C CYS A 55 2.76 1.92 3.57
N VAL A 56 3.91 1.42 3.08
CA VAL A 56 4.82 2.24 2.27
C VAL A 56 4.24 2.54 0.89
N TRP A 57 3.51 1.62 0.27
CA TRP A 57 2.80 1.89 -0.98
C TRP A 57 1.63 2.87 -0.78
N ASP A 58 0.96 2.84 0.37
CA ASP A 58 -0.07 3.81 0.74
C ASP A 58 0.52 5.22 0.76
N ASP A 59 1.69 5.40 1.38
CA ASP A 59 2.41 6.68 1.42
C ASP A 59 2.80 7.18 0.01
N VAL A 60 3.22 6.26 -0.87
CA VAL A 60 3.51 6.61 -2.28
C VAL A 60 2.26 7.16 -2.95
N ILE A 61 1.11 6.53 -2.76
CA ILE A 61 -0.16 6.97 -3.37
C ILE A 61 -0.62 8.30 -2.76
N GLU A 62 -0.66 8.39 -1.44
CA GLU A 62 -1.15 9.56 -0.70
C GLU A 62 -0.33 10.81 -1.05
N HIS A 63 1.00 10.68 -1.07
CA HIS A 63 1.89 11.83 -1.16
C HIS A 63 2.39 12.14 -2.58
N THR A 64 2.18 11.24 -3.55
CA THR A 64 2.55 11.47 -4.97
C THR A 64 1.38 11.42 -5.94
N GLY A 65 0.18 11.09 -5.46
CA GLY A 65 -1.07 11.18 -6.20
C GLY A 65 -1.03 10.50 -7.57
N PRO A 66 -1.39 11.16 -8.67
CA PRO A 66 -1.40 10.56 -10.01
C PRO A 66 -0.05 10.01 -10.49
N VAL A 67 1.07 10.55 -10.00
CA VAL A 67 2.42 10.06 -10.36
C VAL A 67 2.64 8.63 -9.88
N SER A 68 2.01 8.24 -8.76
CA SER A 68 2.08 6.87 -8.23
C SER A 68 1.65 5.81 -9.24
N PHE A 69 0.79 6.15 -10.20
CA PHE A 69 0.26 5.23 -11.21
C PHE A 69 1.35 4.59 -12.09
N LYS A 70 2.52 5.26 -12.21
CA LYS A 70 3.72 4.70 -12.84
C LYS A 70 4.13 3.36 -12.22
N TYR A 71 3.88 3.18 -10.93
CA TYR A 71 4.33 2.03 -10.14
C TYR A 71 3.24 0.98 -9.91
N LYS A 72 2.03 1.16 -10.49
CA LYS A 72 0.87 0.31 -10.21
C LYS A 72 1.14 -1.19 -10.38
N GLU A 73 1.97 -1.57 -11.34
CA GLU A 73 2.29 -2.98 -11.63
C GLU A 73 3.02 -3.67 -10.47
N PHE A 74 3.59 -2.90 -9.54
CA PHE A 74 4.35 -3.42 -8.42
C PHE A 74 3.53 -3.65 -7.16
N PHE A 75 2.34 -3.04 -7.04
CA PHE A 75 1.57 -3.10 -5.80
C PHE A 75 0.08 -3.33 -5.98
N LEU A 76 -0.51 -2.86 -7.09
CA LEU A 76 -1.95 -2.69 -7.19
C LEU A 76 -2.70 -4.04 -7.09
N GLU A 77 -2.25 -5.05 -7.83
CA GLU A 77 -2.87 -6.38 -7.80
C GLU A 77 -2.84 -6.97 -6.39
N GLN A 78 -1.69 -6.88 -5.70
CA GLN A 78 -1.55 -7.43 -4.36
C GLN A 78 -2.29 -6.62 -3.31
N MET A 79 -2.34 -5.29 -3.43
CA MET A 79 -3.15 -4.43 -2.57
C MET A 79 -4.63 -4.79 -2.67
N VAL A 80 -5.16 -4.96 -3.88
CA VAL A 80 -6.56 -5.36 -4.08
C VAL A 80 -6.83 -6.76 -3.51
N ALA A 81 -5.94 -7.73 -3.75
CA ALA A 81 -6.09 -9.07 -3.18
C ALA A 81 -6.07 -9.05 -1.64
N SER A 82 -5.24 -8.19 -1.05
CA SER A 82 -5.01 -8.09 0.40
C SER A 82 -6.20 -7.55 1.20
N ILE A 83 -7.19 -6.93 0.55
CA ILE A 83 -8.47 -6.54 1.19
C ILE A 83 -9.16 -7.75 1.84
N THR A 84 -8.93 -8.94 1.30
CA THR A 84 -9.56 -10.19 1.74
C THR A 84 -8.62 -11.08 2.56
N ASP A 85 -7.44 -10.56 2.95
CA ASP A 85 -6.44 -11.34 3.70
C ASP A 85 -7.00 -11.86 5.03
N LYS A 86 -6.50 -13.01 5.48
CA LYS A 86 -6.87 -13.59 6.78
C LYS A 86 -6.47 -12.70 7.97
N THR A 87 -5.42 -11.90 7.81
CA THR A 87 -4.81 -11.06 8.85
C THR A 87 -5.45 -9.67 8.84
N ALA A 88 -5.94 -9.22 9.99
CA ALA A 88 -6.69 -7.96 10.07
C ALA A 88 -5.84 -6.74 9.71
N GLU A 89 -4.59 -6.73 10.15
CA GLU A 89 -3.61 -5.67 9.94
C GLU A 89 -3.27 -5.51 8.45
N VAL A 90 -3.18 -6.62 7.72
CA VAL A 90 -2.98 -6.62 6.26
C VAL A 90 -4.22 -6.09 5.54
N ARG A 91 -5.43 -6.49 5.96
CA ARG A 91 -6.68 -5.95 5.41
C ARG A 91 -6.81 -4.46 5.65
N GLN A 92 -6.43 -3.99 6.85
CA GLN A 92 -6.49 -2.58 7.21
C GLN A 92 -5.57 -1.74 6.31
N ALA A 93 -4.30 -2.15 6.15
CA ALA A 93 -3.36 -1.46 5.27
C ALA A 93 -3.88 -1.43 3.83
N ALA A 94 -4.31 -2.58 3.30
CA ALA A 94 -4.89 -2.65 1.96
C ALA A 94 -6.12 -1.75 1.79
N GLY A 95 -7.05 -1.79 2.75
CA GLY A 95 -8.25 -0.94 2.73
C GLY A 95 -7.93 0.55 2.76
N TYR A 96 -6.92 0.94 3.54
CA TYR A 96 -6.42 2.31 3.57
C TYR A 96 -5.82 2.73 2.23
N GLY A 97 -4.94 1.91 1.64
CA GLY A 97 -4.37 2.14 0.31
C GLY A 97 -5.40 2.34 -0.78
N ILE A 98 -6.47 1.53 -0.78
CA ILE A 98 -7.59 1.72 -1.71
C ILE A 98 -8.31 3.06 -1.47
N GLY A 99 -8.47 3.46 -0.21
CA GLY A 99 -8.97 4.79 0.14
C GLY A 99 -8.08 5.90 -0.42
N MET A 100 -6.76 5.76 -0.31
CA MET A 100 -5.79 6.72 -0.85
C MET A 100 -5.81 6.76 -2.37
N ILE A 101 -6.01 5.62 -3.05
CA ILE A 101 -6.24 5.59 -4.50
C ILE A 101 -7.46 6.44 -4.87
N GLY A 102 -8.57 6.27 -4.14
CA GLY A 102 -9.80 7.03 -4.39
C GLY A 102 -9.66 8.53 -4.12
N GLN A 103 -8.92 8.90 -3.08
CA GLN A 103 -8.79 10.30 -2.63
C GLN A 103 -7.67 11.07 -3.35
N HIS A 104 -6.53 10.43 -3.62
CA HIS A 104 -5.30 11.07 -4.09
C HIS A 104 -4.83 10.56 -5.45
N GLY A 105 -5.20 9.35 -5.87
CA GLY A 105 -4.66 8.71 -7.08
C GLY A 105 -5.03 9.41 -8.40
N GLY A 106 -6.14 10.14 -8.45
CA GLY A 106 -6.59 10.84 -9.65
C GLY A 106 -7.20 9.94 -10.74
N GLU A 107 -7.50 10.52 -11.90
CA GLU A 107 -8.37 9.89 -12.92
C GLU A 107 -7.81 8.59 -13.51
N LEU A 108 -6.49 8.40 -13.52
CA LEU A 108 -5.88 7.16 -14.03
C LEU A 108 -6.28 5.92 -13.22
N TYR A 109 -6.67 6.09 -11.95
CA TYR A 109 -7.19 5.01 -11.11
C TYR A 109 -8.71 4.87 -11.16
N ALA A 110 -9.43 5.62 -12.00
CA ALA A 110 -10.90 5.59 -12.03
C ALA A 110 -11.47 4.17 -12.21
N ASP A 111 -10.88 3.38 -13.12
CA ASP A 111 -11.29 1.98 -13.35
C ASP A 111 -11.06 1.08 -12.14
N VAL A 112 -9.97 1.33 -11.40
CA VAL A 112 -9.68 0.62 -10.14
C VAL A 112 -10.78 0.92 -9.13
N CYS A 113 -11.07 2.22 -8.89
CA CYS A 113 -12.11 2.65 -7.96
C CYS A 113 -13.49 2.09 -8.31
N ALA A 114 -13.84 2.09 -9.61
CA ALA A 114 -15.10 1.53 -10.09
C ALA A 114 -15.19 0.01 -9.83
N GLY A 115 -14.09 -0.72 -9.99
CA GLY A 115 -13.99 -2.14 -9.66
C GLY A 115 -14.18 -2.41 -8.16
N MET A 116 -13.66 -1.51 -7.30
CA MET A 116 -13.69 -1.70 -5.84
C MET A 116 -15.09 -1.68 -5.25
N HIS A 117 -16.03 -0.90 -5.81
CA HIS A 117 -17.43 -0.88 -5.35
C HIS A 117 -18.05 -2.29 -5.20
N LYS A 118 -17.63 -3.26 -6.04
CA LYS A 118 -18.11 -4.65 -5.97
C LYS A 118 -17.53 -5.43 -4.78
N LEU A 119 -16.33 -5.08 -4.34
CA LEU A 119 -15.68 -5.67 -3.16
C LEU A 119 -16.23 -5.07 -1.87
N TRP A 120 -16.48 -3.76 -1.83
CA TRP A 120 -17.01 -3.07 -0.64
C TRP A 120 -18.45 -3.42 -0.28
N LEU A 121 -19.25 -3.85 -1.26
CA LEU A 121 -20.63 -4.28 -1.06
C LEU A 121 -20.78 -5.75 -0.65
N TRP A 122 -19.69 -6.52 -0.54
CA TRP A 122 -19.78 -7.90 -0.07
C TRP A 122 -19.93 -7.90 1.47
N PRO A 123 -21.04 -8.43 2.04
CA PRO A 123 -21.36 -8.24 3.46
C PRO A 123 -20.42 -8.95 4.46
N ALA A 124 -19.36 -9.63 4.01
CA ALA A 124 -18.65 -10.62 4.82
C ALA A 124 -17.25 -10.19 5.32
N GLN A 125 -16.66 -9.08 4.84
CA GLN A 125 -15.23 -8.80 5.10
C GLN A 125 -14.90 -7.43 5.67
N ILE A 126 -15.85 -6.49 5.72
CA ILE A 126 -15.59 -5.10 6.16
C ILE A 126 -16.03 -4.80 7.60
N PHE A 127 -16.71 -5.73 8.29
CA PHE A 127 -17.22 -5.51 9.65
C PHE A 127 -16.20 -5.66 10.80
N PHE A 128 -14.90 -5.70 10.50
CA PHE A 128 -13.85 -5.77 11.54
C PHE A 128 -12.67 -4.85 11.21
N LEU A 129 -12.97 -3.56 11.02
CA LEU A 129 -12.09 -2.48 11.47
C LEU A 129 -12.49 -2.09 12.88
#